data_AF-A0A1C1CYX9-F1
#
_entry.id   AF-A0A1C1CYX9-F1
#
_cell.length_a   1.000
_cell.length_b   1.000
_cell.length_c   1.000
_cell.angle_alpha   90.00
_cell.angle_beta   90.00
_cell.angle_gamma   90.00
#
_symmetry.space_group_name_H-M   'P 1'
#
loop_
_entity.id
_entity.type
_entity.pdbx_description
1 polymer ?
#
loop_
_entity_poly.entity_id
_entity_poly.type
_entity_poly.pdbx_seq_one_letter_code
_entity_poly.pdbx_strand_id
1 'polypeptide(L)'
;MPPTVLQATQLGSRLSTDKSDVHATYSEALPHGTGQHERQPSTQSPGLQFDSKRDWLVRQYYYVQRWAQIVSVVSNIISGLVSAVIETIMMYVLYKFYSTKGIYMEDRPWGPWAKDSVVWPTFMFAVASIITSLITLAALIALCWRSKSRVVSFSLIYVAVHIITWVVVAIVYRVEKTEKDLWGWSCTDKARAIQQQIGRQVDFETLCKLQGSSWVLSITHIATKILASTASWYLDREQTGLKSKIALDMDSLDIAGGLRALQSRRDKTLQAVIPFLLLWLYPPQLSITSSITITGSMPLKLYTSPLSWNCLRPELVLAEKGATDVVRIPADLIRGAHKTADFVEKSLFGKVPLLEDDTVSGIGDGAAGLVLFESRAISRYLCEKYAGVGPRLIPPLGGEGQDSDHDQNRALISRATWEMRLAVEPTEFDVHVSPVIGEMIIAPALGKPSDEAVLARHRPRLDNCLDVLDKALATMPFMGGEEFSLVDIVYMPCIYVGSKCVDVFSGRPNLANWWERVSAREGWKKAVKPMDEAWDRVVPGWKGQSAGLAGDGKGGDGDNRAHL
;
A
#
# COMPACT_ATOMS: atom_id res chain seq x y z
N MET A 1 45.90 5.41 -16.18
CA MET A 1 45.52 6.35 -17.25
C MET A 1 44.00 6.56 -17.23
N PRO A 2 43.52 7.73 -16.79
CA PRO A 2 42.18 8.23 -17.12
C PRO A 2 42.25 9.50 -18.02
N PRO A 3 41.15 9.86 -18.70
CA PRO A 3 40.79 11.29 -18.83
C PRO A 3 39.28 11.54 -18.57
N THR A 4 38.90 12.52 -17.73
CA THR A 4 38.59 13.96 -18.04
C THR A 4 37.08 14.19 -18.21
N VAL A 5 36.35 14.64 -17.18
CA VAL A 5 35.92 16.03 -16.85
C VAL A 5 35.09 16.74 -17.94
N LEU A 6 33.84 17.09 -17.58
CA LEU A 6 33.11 18.25 -18.10
C LEU A 6 32.23 18.82 -16.96
N GLN A 7 32.66 19.95 -16.39
CA GLN A 7 31.85 20.87 -15.59
C GLN A 7 31.22 21.92 -16.52
N ALA A 8 29.95 22.27 -16.27
CA ALA A 8 29.33 23.49 -16.77
C ALA A 8 28.77 24.28 -15.57
N THR A 9 29.16 25.54 -15.51
CA THR A 9 29.08 26.46 -14.39
C THR A 9 27.98 27.50 -14.63
N GLN A 10 27.30 27.89 -13.53
CA GLN A 10 26.68 29.20 -13.23
C GLN A 10 25.49 29.74 -14.05
N LEU A 11 24.40 30.03 -13.33
CA LEU A 11 23.62 31.28 -13.18
C LEU A 11 22.29 30.85 -12.51
N GLY A 12 21.72 31.44 -11.46
CA GLY A 12 21.89 32.68 -10.70
C GLY A 12 20.66 32.81 -9.78
N SER A 13 20.67 33.82 -8.91
CA SER A 13 19.59 34.32 -8.04
C SER A 13 19.10 33.47 -6.85
N ARG A 14 19.72 33.83 -5.71
CA ARG A 14 19.17 33.98 -4.35
C ARG A 14 17.66 34.23 -4.29
N LEU A 15 16.96 33.49 -3.41
CA LEU A 15 15.78 33.94 -2.68
C LEU A 15 15.86 33.36 -1.25
N SER A 16 16.42 34.17 -0.36
CA SER A 16 16.15 34.14 1.08
C SER A 16 15.11 35.23 1.32
N THR A 17 13.98 34.89 1.93
CA THR A 17 13.29 35.65 2.97
C THR A 17 11.93 34.99 3.23
N ASP A 18 11.79 34.56 4.48
CA ASP A 18 10.64 34.77 5.35
C ASP A 18 9.23 34.61 4.77
N LYS A 19 8.51 33.59 5.27
CA LYS A 19 7.05 33.53 5.24
C LYS A 19 6.56 33.12 6.62
N SER A 20 6.45 34.11 7.52
CA SER A 20 5.37 34.15 8.50
C SER A 20 4.26 35.05 7.96
N ASP A 21 3.03 34.76 8.40
CA ASP A 21 1.87 35.65 8.39
C ASP A 21 1.19 35.95 7.05
N VAL A 22 0.18 35.12 6.72
CA VAL A 22 -0.98 35.60 5.95
C VAL A 22 -2.25 35.05 6.60
N HIS A 23 -2.74 35.77 7.61
CA HIS A 23 -4.17 35.92 7.87
C HIS A 23 -4.58 37.26 7.26
N ALA A 24 -5.43 37.24 6.23
CA ALA A 24 -6.05 38.45 5.70
C ALA A 24 -7.55 38.23 5.59
N THR A 25 -8.25 38.96 6.46
CA THR A 25 -9.70 39.09 6.58
C THR A 25 -10.25 39.93 5.42
N TYR A 26 -11.43 39.54 4.92
CA TYR A 26 -12.25 40.29 3.97
C TYR A 26 -12.78 41.59 4.62
N SER A 27 -12.64 42.75 3.95
CA SER A 27 -13.67 43.80 3.87
C SER A 27 -13.27 44.95 2.92
N GLU A 28 -14.17 45.25 1.97
CA GLU A 28 -14.52 46.57 1.42
C GLU A 28 -13.44 47.55 0.91
N ALA A 29 -13.49 47.83 -0.41
CA ALA A 29 -13.82 49.16 -0.97
C ALA A 29 -13.49 49.24 -2.47
N LEU A 30 -14.50 49.47 -3.31
CA LEU A 30 -14.34 50.07 -4.65
C LEU A 30 -14.62 51.58 -4.55
N PRO A 31 -13.97 52.42 -5.36
CA PRO A 31 -14.78 53.22 -6.28
C PRO A 31 -14.19 53.45 -7.68
N HIS A 32 -15.11 53.80 -8.57
CA HIS A 32 -15.03 54.06 -10.01
C HIS A 32 -13.92 54.99 -10.50
N GLY A 33 -13.39 54.68 -11.69
CA GLY A 33 -12.67 55.60 -12.57
C GLY A 33 -12.99 55.31 -14.03
N THR A 34 -13.78 56.17 -14.66
CA THR A 34 -14.14 56.17 -16.08
C THR A 34 -13.00 56.72 -16.94
N GLY A 35 -12.65 56.03 -18.03
CA GLY A 35 -11.77 56.53 -19.08
C GLY A 35 -11.99 55.76 -20.38
N GLN A 36 -12.76 56.35 -21.30
CA GLN A 36 -12.91 55.88 -22.68
C GLN A 36 -11.64 56.21 -23.47
N HIS A 37 -11.09 55.24 -24.21
CA HIS A 37 -10.29 55.51 -25.40
C HIS A 37 -10.66 54.54 -26.52
N GLU A 38 -10.60 55.10 -27.72
CA GLU A 38 -11.23 54.70 -28.97
C GLU A 38 -10.77 53.39 -29.61
N ARG A 39 -11.62 52.96 -30.55
CA ARG A 39 -11.73 51.66 -31.22
C ARG A 39 -10.85 51.60 -32.47
N GLN A 40 -10.20 50.47 -32.74
CA GLN A 40 -9.83 50.03 -34.09
C GLN A 40 -10.37 48.60 -34.33
N PRO A 41 -11.17 48.34 -35.39
CA PRO A 41 -11.59 46.99 -35.75
C PRO A 41 -10.93 46.47 -37.03
N SER A 42 -10.61 45.17 -37.05
CA SER A 42 -10.79 44.19 -38.15
C SER A 42 -9.62 43.21 -38.31
N THR A 43 -9.88 41.93 -38.02
CA THR A 43 -9.75 40.77 -38.94
C THR A 43 -10.11 39.52 -38.13
N GLN A 44 -11.31 38.97 -38.37
CA GLN A 44 -11.75 37.68 -37.84
C GLN A 44 -11.10 36.55 -38.66
N SER A 45 -10.35 35.66 -38.01
CA SER A 45 -10.04 34.34 -38.55
C SER A 45 -11.18 33.37 -38.21
N PRO A 46 -11.57 32.45 -39.12
CA PRO A 46 -12.66 31.51 -38.88
C PRO A 46 -12.36 30.63 -37.67
N GLY A 47 -13.25 30.67 -36.67
CA GLY A 47 -13.15 29.79 -35.51
C GLY A 47 -13.30 28.33 -35.92
N LEU A 48 -12.31 27.51 -35.57
CA LEU A 48 -12.43 26.05 -35.57
C LEU A 48 -13.40 25.67 -34.44
N GLN A 49 -14.71 25.68 -34.72
CA GLN A 49 -15.71 25.11 -33.81
C GLN A 49 -15.53 23.60 -33.85
N PHE A 50 -14.83 23.04 -32.87
CA PHE A 50 -14.80 21.60 -32.65
C PHE A 50 -16.22 21.10 -32.36
N ASP A 51 -16.74 20.22 -33.21
CA ASP A 51 -18.01 19.53 -32.96
C ASP A 51 -17.86 18.62 -31.73
N SER A 52 -18.64 18.92 -30.69
CA SER A 52 -18.63 18.18 -29.43
C SER A 52 -18.93 16.68 -29.62
N LYS A 53 -19.74 16.31 -30.62
CA LYS A 53 -20.06 14.92 -30.92
C LYS A 53 -18.87 14.18 -31.55
N ARG A 54 -18.16 14.82 -32.47
CA ARG A 54 -16.96 14.27 -33.12
C ARG A 54 -15.85 14.04 -32.12
N ASP A 55 -15.56 15.04 -31.30
CA ASP A 55 -14.55 14.95 -30.25
C ASP A 55 -14.89 13.84 -29.25
N TRP A 56 -16.18 13.70 -28.91
CA TRP A 56 -16.64 12.60 -28.08
C TRP A 56 -16.41 11.23 -28.74
N LEU A 57 -16.79 11.03 -30.00
CA LEU A 57 -16.59 9.76 -30.72
C LEU A 57 -15.12 9.36 -30.81
N VAL A 58 -14.24 10.31 -31.15
CA VAL A 58 -12.80 10.06 -31.24
C VAL A 58 -12.21 9.72 -29.86
N ARG A 59 -12.61 10.43 -28.80
CA ARG A 59 -12.22 10.10 -27.41
C ARG A 59 -12.66 8.69 -27.02
N GLN A 60 -13.90 8.30 -27.35
CA GLN A 60 -14.40 6.95 -27.09
C GLN A 60 -13.63 5.89 -27.87
N TYR A 61 -13.32 6.11 -29.16
CA TYR A 61 -12.51 5.19 -29.97
C TYR A 61 -11.13 4.94 -29.34
N TYR A 62 -10.43 6.00 -28.93
CA TYR A 62 -9.12 5.87 -28.28
C TYR A 62 -9.21 5.28 -26.88
N TYR A 63 -10.29 5.55 -26.13
CA TYR A 63 -10.56 4.91 -24.85
C TYR A 63 -10.67 3.40 -25.02
N VAL A 64 -11.55 2.92 -25.90
CA VAL A 64 -11.73 1.48 -26.18
C VAL A 64 -10.43 0.83 -26.67
N GLN A 65 -9.69 1.50 -27.57
CA GLN A 65 -8.40 0.99 -28.05
C GLN A 65 -7.37 0.85 -26.92
N ARG A 66 -7.35 1.80 -25.96
CA ARG A 66 -6.46 1.75 -24.79
C ARG A 66 -6.87 0.60 -23.86
N TRP A 67 -8.16 0.38 -23.62
CA TRP A 67 -8.61 -0.75 -22.82
C TRP A 67 -8.27 -2.10 -23.46
N ALA A 68 -8.40 -2.24 -24.78
CA ALA A 68 -8.01 -3.46 -25.49
C ALA A 68 -6.50 -3.77 -25.32
N GLN A 69 -5.67 -2.74 -25.33
CA GLN A 69 -4.24 -2.86 -25.02
C GLN A 69 -3.99 -3.30 -23.59
N ILE A 70 -4.65 -2.66 -22.62
CA ILE A 70 -4.51 -2.97 -21.21
C ILE A 70 -4.90 -4.43 -20.95
N VAL A 71 -6.04 -4.88 -21.48
CA VAL A 71 -6.50 -6.28 -21.34
C VAL A 71 -5.44 -7.26 -21.90
N SER A 72 -4.88 -6.98 -23.07
CA SER A 72 -3.84 -7.84 -23.67
C SER A 72 -2.55 -7.86 -22.86
N VAL A 73 -2.09 -6.72 -22.33
CA VAL A 73 -0.87 -6.63 -21.52
C VAL A 73 -1.06 -7.35 -20.19
N VAL A 74 -2.13 -7.02 -19.46
CA VAL A 74 -2.44 -7.60 -18.15
C VAL A 74 -2.63 -9.11 -18.25
N SER A 75 -3.36 -9.60 -19.26
CA SER A 75 -3.55 -11.04 -19.47
C SER A 75 -2.24 -11.79 -19.72
N ASN A 76 -1.30 -11.19 -20.47
CA ASN A 76 0.00 -11.83 -20.72
C ASN A 76 0.93 -11.75 -19.51
N ILE A 77 0.87 -10.68 -18.71
CA ILE A 77 1.60 -10.60 -17.42
C ILE A 77 1.11 -11.67 -16.46
N ILE A 78 -0.21 -11.76 -16.22
CA ILE A 78 -0.79 -12.80 -15.34
C ILE A 78 -0.42 -14.19 -15.84
N SER A 79 -0.53 -14.42 -17.14
CA SER A 79 -0.17 -15.70 -17.77
C SER A 79 1.30 -16.06 -17.55
N GLY A 80 2.22 -15.11 -17.68
CA GLY A 80 3.65 -15.31 -17.45
C GLY A 80 3.98 -15.58 -15.98
N LEU A 81 3.37 -14.83 -15.05
CA LEU A 81 3.55 -15.01 -13.60
C LEU A 81 3.04 -16.37 -13.13
N VAL A 82 1.83 -16.76 -13.54
CA VAL A 82 1.25 -18.07 -13.18
C VAL A 82 2.12 -19.22 -13.74
N SER A 83 2.62 -19.09 -14.97
CA SER A 83 3.48 -20.10 -15.57
C SER A 83 4.82 -20.22 -14.85
N ALA A 84 5.44 -19.11 -14.44
CA ALA A 84 6.67 -19.11 -13.66
C ALA A 84 6.49 -19.76 -12.28
N VAL A 85 5.33 -19.57 -11.62
CA VAL A 85 5.01 -20.23 -10.35
C VAL A 85 4.84 -21.75 -10.55
N ILE A 86 4.09 -22.18 -11.58
CA ILE A 86 3.93 -23.61 -11.89
C ILE A 86 5.30 -24.25 -12.19
N GLU A 87 6.12 -23.59 -13.01
CA GLU A 87 7.48 -24.02 -13.33
C GLU A 87 8.32 -24.24 -12.06
N THR A 88 8.33 -23.24 -11.17
CA THR A 88 9.08 -23.30 -9.90
C THR A 88 8.62 -24.48 -9.04
N ILE A 89 7.31 -24.70 -8.94
CA ILE A 89 6.75 -25.83 -8.17
C ILE A 89 7.16 -27.16 -8.80
N MET A 90 7.04 -27.32 -10.12
CA MET A 90 7.40 -28.57 -10.80
C MET A 90 8.90 -28.86 -10.71
N MET A 91 9.75 -27.83 -10.88
CA MET A 91 11.19 -27.96 -10.72
C MET A 91 11.57 -28.34 -9.29
N TYR A 92 10.90 -27.77 -8.29
CA TYR A 92 11.10 -28.14 -6.89
C TYR A 92 10.72 -29.61 -6.61
N VAL A 93 9.59 -30.07 -7.14
CA VAL A 93 9.13 -31.47 -7.00
C VAL A 93 10.13 -32.43 -7.66
N LEU A 94 10.57 -32.14 -8.88
CA LEU A 94 11.57 -32.94 -9.60
C LEU A 94 12.90 -32.96 -8.83
N TYR A 95 13.38 -31.80 -8.37
CA TYR A 95 14.59 -31.71 -7.55
C TYR A 95 14.48 -32.57 -6.29
N LYS A 96 13.36 -32.48 -5.56
CA LYS A 96 13.12 -33.29 -4.37
C LYS A 96 13.10 -34.78 -4.70
N PHE A 97 12.45 -35.20 -5.79
CA PHE A 97 12.47 -36.59 -6.23
C PHE A 97 13.90 -37.09 -6.52
N TYR A 98 14.65 -36.40 -7.39
CA TYR A 98 15.98 -36.86 -7.81
C TYR A 98 17.02 -36.83 -6.69
N SER A 99 16.92 -35.87 -5.76
CA SER A 99 17.83 -35.78 -4.62
C SER A 99 17.54 -36.80 -3.51
N THR A 100 16.32 -37.34 -3.43
CA THR A 100 15.89 -38.20 -2.30
C THR A 100 15.46 -39.61 -2.68
N LYS A 101 15.32 -39.94 -3.97
CA LYS A 101 14.95 -41.28 -4.44
C LYS A 101 15.89 -42.40 -4.01
N GLY A 102 17.15 -42.08 -3.67
CA GLY A 102 18.17 -43.03 -3.22
C GLY A 102 18.33 -43.15 -1.71
N ILE A 103 17.52 -42.46 -0.90
CA ILE A 103 17.58 -42.58 0.56
C ILE A 103 17.25 -44.02 0.95
N TYR A 104 18.08 -44.63 1.80
CA TYR A 104 17.86 -45.97 2.32
C TYR A 104 16.63 -46.01 3.25
N MET A 105 15.85 -47.08 3.14
CA MET A 105 14.67 -47.35 3.95
C MET A 105 14.84 -48.74 4.60
N GLU A 106 14.63 -48.87 5.90
CA GLU A 106 14.83 -50.13 6.62
C GLU A 106 13.82 -51.22 6.20
N ASP A 107 12.63 -50.83 5.77
CA ASP A 107 11.49 -51.70 5.50
C ASP A 107 11.37 -52.13 4.02
N ARG A 108 12.24 -51.65 3.12
CA ARG A 108 12.11 -51.86 1.67
C ARG A 108 13.41 -51.64 0.89
N PRO A 109 13.62 -52.37 -0.23
CA PRO A 109 14.86 -52.28 -1.01
C PRO A 109 14.96 -51.08 -1.96
N TRP A 110 13.99 -50.16 -1.96
CA TRP A 110 14.02 -48.92 -2.76
C TRP A 110 13.70 -47.71 -1.89
N GLY A 111 14.16 -46.52 -2.29
CA GLY A 111 14.02 -45.32 -1.46
C GLY A 111 12.58 -44.85 -1.25
N PRO A 112 12.34 -43.67 -0.64
CA PRO A 112 11.05 -43.28 -0.06
C PRO A 112 9.89 -43.06 -1.06
N TRP A 113 10.17 -43.08 -2.37
CA TRP A 113 9.21 -42.85 -3.46
C TRP A 113 8.64 -44.14 -4.02
N ALA A 114 7.48 -44.11 -4.68
CA ALA A 114 6.85 -45.30 -5.27
C ALA A 114 7.85 -46.16 -6.07
N LYS A 115 7.77 -47.49 -5.94
CA LYS A 115 8.56 -48.39 -6.79
C LYS A 115 8.20 -48.11 -8.25
N ASP A 116 9.21 -47.91 -9.09
CA ASP A 116 9.04 -47.54 -10.50
C ASP A 116 8.19 -46.26 -10.67
N SER A 117 8.54 -45.22 -9.88
CA SER A 117 7.87 -43.91 -9.89
C SER A 117 7.77 -43.33 -11.31
N VAL A 118 6.57 -42.86 -11.66
CA VAL A 118 6.25 -42.26 -12.96
C VAL A 118 6.41 -40.73 -12.86
N VAL A 119 7.37 -40.18 -13.61
CA VAL A 119 7.74 -38.74 -13.53
C VAL A 119 7.29 -37.90 -14.72
N TRP A 120 6.85 -38.54 -15.80
CA TRP A 120 6.55 -37.84 -17.06
C TRP A 120 5.43 -36.79 -16.94
N PRO A 121 4.36 -36.95 -16.12
CA PRO A 121 3.33 -35.92 -16.00
C PRO A 121 3.89 -34.62 -15.41
N THR A 122 4.79 -34.72 -14.42
CA THR A 122 5.50 -33.59 -13.82
C THR A 122 6.41 -32.90 -14.84
N PHE A 123 7.14 -33.66 -15.67
CA PHE A 123 7.94 -33.09 -16.75
C PHE A 123 7.10 -32.41 -17.83
N MET A 124 5.99 -33.04 -18.26
CA MET A 124 5.06 -32.43 -19.22
C MET A 124 4.56 -31.09 -18.68
N PHE A 125 4.17 -31.04 -17.41
CA PHE A 125 3.63 -29.84 -16.81
C PHE A 125 4.68 -28.72 -16.70
N ALA A 126 5.93 -29.07 -16.32
CA ALA A 126 7.06 -28.15 -16.32
C ALA A 126 7.40 -27.60 -17.71
N VAL A 127 7.40 -28.46 -18.74
CA VAL A 127 7.69 -28.05 -20.12
C VAL A 127 6.60 -27.13 -20.66
N ALA A 128 5.32 -27.45 -20.41
CA ALA A 128 4.20 -26.60 -20.81
C ALA A 128 4.26 -25.22 -20.15
N SER A 129 4.65 -25.15 -18.87
CA SER A 129 4.84 -23.87 -18.17
C SER A 129 6.03 -23.08 -18.72
N ILE A 130 7.18 -23.70 -19.00
CA ILE A 130 8.34 -23.03 -19.59
C ILE A 130 8.02 -22.46 -20.97
N ILE A 131 7.40 -23.27 -21.85
CA ILE A 131 7.02 -22.81 -23.20
C ILE A 131 6.06 -21.64 -23.11
N THR A 132 5.08 -21.70 -22.20
CA THR A 132 4.16 -20.59 -21.99
C THR A 132 4.87 -19.34 -21.50
N SER A 133 5.73 -19.46 -20.49
CA SER A 133 6.54 -18.37 -19.95
C SER A 133 7.27 -17.65 -21.11
N LEU A 134 7.95 -18.40 -21.98
CA LEU A 134 8.65 -17.86 -23.14
C LEU A 134 7.72 -17.17 -24.15
N ILE A 135 6.57 -17.78 -24.48
CA ILE A 135 5.61 -17.16 -25.42
C ILE A 135 5.02 -15.88 -24.84
N THR A 136 4.70 -15.86 -23.54
CA THR A 136 4.17 -14.66 -22.88
C THR A 136 5.19 -13.54 -22.81
N LEU A 137 6.46 -13.85 -22.54
CA LEU A 137 7.55 -12.88 -22.63
C LEU A 137 7.66 -12.32 -24.05
N ALA A 138 7.70 -13.19 -25.07
CA ALA A 138 7.78 -12.76 -26.46
C ALA A 138 6.60 -11.85 -26.85
N ALA A 139 5.39 -12.17 -26.37
CA ALA A 139 4.21 -11.33 -26.56
C ALA A 139 4.35 -9.96 -25.88
N LEU A 140 4.88 -9.91 -24.64
CA LEU A 140 5.12 -8.65 -23.92
C LEU A 140 6.20 -7.79 -24.59
N ILE A 141 7.30 -8.39 -25.05
CA ILE A 141 8.35 -7.71 -25.81
C ILE A 141 7.77 -7.16 -27.13
N ALA A 142 6.98 -7.95 -27.86
CA ALA A 142 6.34 -7.52 -29.08
C ALA A 142 5.36 -6.35 -28.85
N LEU A 143 4.66 -6.33 -27.71
CA LEU A 143 3.78 -5.22 -27.31
C LEU A 143 4.58 -3.95 -26.98
N CYS A 144 5.77 -4.07 -26.39
CA CYS A 144 6.65 -2.94 -26.12
C CYS A 144 7.20 -2.31 -27.41
N TRP A 145 7.48 -3.11 -28.44
CA TRP A 145 8.10 -2.64 -29.68
C TRP A 145 7.10 -2.20 -30.75
N ARG A 146 5.84 -2.67 -30.71
CA ARG A 146 4.81 -2.28 -31.68
C ARG A 146 4.21 -0.91 -31.36
N SER A 147 5.02 0.12 -31.61
CA SER A 147 4.64 1.55 -31.56
C SER A 147 3.58 1.94 -32.61
N LYS A 148 3.37 1.19 -33.70
CA LYS A 148 2.52 1.63 -34.83
C LYS A 148 1.54 0.57 -35.38
N SER A 149 0.25 0.89 -35.29
CA SER A 149 -0.85 0.56 -36.24
C SER A 149 -1.47 -0.84 -36.32
N ARG A 150 -0.96 -1.90 -35.66
CA ARG A 150 -1.72 -3.16 -35.53
C ARG A 150 -1.69 -3.64 -34.10
N VAL A 151 -2.40 -2.90 -33.27
CA VAL A 151 -2.55 -3.25 -31.88
C VAL A 151 -3.74 -4.20 -31.78
N VAL A 152 -3.40 -5.47 -31.53
CA VAL A 152 -4.30 -6.55 -31.14
C VAL A 152 -5.38 -6.88 -32.17
N SER A 153 -4.97 -7.36 -33.33
CA SER A 153 -5.57 -8.63 -33.71
C SER A 153 -4.92 -9.64 -32.78
N PHE A 154 -5.55 -9.85 -31.62
CA PHE A 154 -5.35 -11.07 -30.84
C PHE A 154 -5.33 -12.18 -31.88
N SER A 155 -4.19 -12.85 -32.07
CA SER A 155 -4.20 -14.00 -32.97
C SER A 155 -5.13 -14.97 -32.29
N LEU A 156 -6.37 -15.03 -32.77
CA LEU A 156 -7.44 -15.84 -32.19
C LEU A 156 -6.97 -17.30 -32.16
N ILE A 157 -6.11 -17.65 -33.12
CA ILE A 157 -5.32 -18.87 -33.19
C ILE A 157 -4.37 -19.01 -32.00
N TYR A 158 -3.52 -18.02 -31.67
CA TYR A 158 -2.62 -18.09 -30.51
C TYR A 158 -3.41 -18.35 -29.21
N VAL A 159 -4.48 -17.59 -28.98
CA VAL A 159 -5.33 -17.76 -27.79
C VAL A 159 -5.98 -19.14 -27.76
N ALA A 160 -6.57 -19.57 -28.88
CA ALA A 160 -7.22 -20.85 -28.95
C ALA A 160 -6.23 -22.00 -28.69
N VAL A 161 -5.06 -21.98 -29.34
CA VAL A 161 -3.98 -22.94 -29.12
C VAL A 161 -3.55 -22.95 -27.66
N HIS A 162 -3.40 -21.77 -27.05
CA HIS A 162 -3.03 -21.63 -25.66
C HIS A 162 -4.07 -22.25 -24.71
N ILE A 163 -5.35 -21.91 -24.89
CA ILE A 163 -6.46 -22.45 -24.10
C ILE A 163 -6.54 -23.97 -24.26
N ILE A 164 -6.51 -24.48 -25.49
CA ILE A 164 -6.58 -25.92 -25.78
C ILE A 164 -5.41 -26.66 -25.13
N THR A 165 -4.19 -26.12 -25.26
CA THR A 165 -2.99 -26.73 -24.67
C THR A 165 -3.14 -26.88 -23.16
N TRP A 166 -3.54 -25.82 -22.45
CA TRP A 166 -3.68 -25.88 -21.00
C TRP A 166 -4.87 -26.72 -20.52
N VAL A 167 -5.96 -26.77 -21.29
CA VAL A 167 -7.06 -27.73 -21.03
C VAL A 167 -6.53 -29.16 -21.10
N VAL A 168 -5.81 -29.52 -22.17
CA VAL A 168 -5.24 -30.87 -22.33
C VAL A 168 -4.24 -31.17 -21.21
N VAL A 169 -3.30 -30.26 -20.95
CA VAL A 169 -2.28 -30.42 -19.90
C VAL A 169 -2.92 -30.60 -18.52
N ALA A 170 -3.94 -29.79 -18.17
CA ALA A 170 -4.62 -29.89 -16.88
C ALA A 170 -5.41 -31.19 -16.71
N ILE A 171 -6.07 -31.66 -17.78
CA ILE A 171 -6.79 -32.94 -17.78
C ILE A 171 -5.81 -34.10 -17.63
N VAL A 172 -4.76 -34.14 -18.48
CA VAL A 172 -3.76 -35.21 -18.46
C VAL A 172 -3.05 -35.27 -17.11
N TYR A 173 -2.60 -34.13 -16.57
CA TYR A 173 -1.95 -34.08 -15.24
C TYR A 173 -2.86 -34.57 -14.11
N ARG A 174 -4.18 -34.35 -14.22
CA ARG A 174 -5.15 -34.84 -13.24
C ARG A 174 -5.44 -36.33 -13.39
N VAL A 175 -5.57 -36.83 -14.61
CA VAL A 175 -5.88 -38.23 -14.90
C VAL A 175 -4.70 -39.14 -14.55
N GLU A 176 -3.48 -38.69 -14.81
CA GLU A 176 -2.25 -39.41 -14.50
C GLU A 176 -1.88 -39.39 -13.00
N LYS A 177 -2.71 -38.74 -12.17
CA LYS A 177 -2.58 -38.77 -10.71
C LYS A 177 -2.93 -40.17 -10.17
N THR A 178 -1.93 -41.02 -9.99
CA THR A 178 -2.00 -42.41 -9.54
C THR A 178 -1.05 -42.66 -8.36
N GLU A 179 -1.13 -43.80 -7.66
CA GLU A 179 -0.15 -44.11 -6.60
C GLU A 179 1.30 -44.27 -7.11
N LYS A 180 1.53 -44.27 -8.44
CA LYS A 180 2.88 -44.36 -9.01
C LYS A 180 3.46 -43.01 -9.43
N ASP A 181 2.63 -42.01 -9.69
CA ASP A 181 3.13 -40.69 -10.08
C ASP A 181 3.55 -39.88 -8.83
N LEU A 182 4.37 -38.84 -9.03
CA LEU A 182 4.91 -38.05 -7.92
C LEU A 182 3.82 -37.31 -7.13
N TRP A 183 2.75 -36.85 -7.78
CA TRP A 183 1.65 -36.15 -7.13
C TRP A 183 0.77 -37.11 -6.36
N GLY A 184 0.32 -38.19 -7.00
CA GLY A 184 -0.52 -39.19 -6.35
C GLY A 184 0.21 -39.88 -5.19
N TRP A 185 1.46 -40.32 -5.37
CA TRP A 185 2.27 -40.91 -4.29
C TRP A 185 2.40 -39.98 -3.08
N SER A 186 2.76 -38.71 -3.29
CA SER A 186 2.95 -37.73 -2.21
C SER A 186 1.68 -37.52 -1.36
N CYS A 187 0.50 -37.79 -1.92
CA CYS A 187 -0.78 -37.67 -1.23
C CYS A 187 -1.24 -38.95 -0.53
N THR A 188 -0.51 -40.05 -0.61
CA THR A 188 -0.87 -41.33 0.03
C THR A 188 -0.54 -41.36 1.53
N ASP A 189 -1.29 -42.15 2.29
CA ASP A 189 -0.96 -42.39 3.71
C ASP A 189 0.36 -43.14 3.89
N LYS A 190 0.75 -43.98 2.91
CA LYS A 190 2.06 -44.66 2.88
C LYS A 190 3.20 -43.65 2.85
N ALA A 191 3.11 -42.61 2.02
CA ALA A 191 4.11 -41.55 1.96
C ALA A 191 4.18 -40.74 3.27
N ARG A 192 3.03 -40.47 3.90
CA ARG A 192 2.98 -39.81 5.22
C ARG A 192 3.64 -40.65 6.32
N ALA A 193 3.45 -41.97 6.32
CA ALA A 193 4.12 -42.87 7.26
C ALA A 193 5.65 -42.89 7.04
N ILE A 194 6.10 -42.92 5.78
CA ILE A 194 7.52 -42.84 5.42
C ILE A 194 8.15 -41.51 5.87
N GLN A 195 7.43 -40.39 5.74
CA GLN A 195 7.89 -39.07 6.20
C GLN A 195 8.25 -39.06 7.69
N GLN A 196 7.53 -39.83 8.52
CA GLN A 196 7.83 -39.95 9.95
C GLN A 196 9.17 -40.67 10.21
N GLN A 197 9.60 -41.56 9.32
CA GLN A 197 10.87 -42.30 9.43
C GLN A 197 12.07 -41.48 8.94
N ILE A 198 11.94 -40.77 7.81
CA ILE A 198 13.07 -40.02 7.20
C ILE A 198 13.20 -38.57 7.69
N GLY A 199 12.23 -38.09 8.46
CA GLY A 199 12.19 -36.74 9.01
C GLY A 199 12.05 -35.65 7.93
N ARG A 200 12.77 -34.54 8.08
CA ARG A 200 12.66 -33.34 7.22
C ARG A 200 13.28 -33.47 5.82
N GLN A 201 13.80 -34.65 5.44
CA GLN A 201 14.43 -34.82 4.13
C GLN A 201 13.41 -34.65 2.98
N VAL A 202 12.21 -35.22 3.15
CA VAL A 202 11.08 -35.08 2.23
C VAL A 202 9.82 -34.81 3.03
N ASP A 203 9.15 -33.70 2.73
CA ASP A 203 7.82 -33.39 3.26
C ASP A 203 6.77 -33.67 2.17
N PHE A 204 6.28 -34.90 2.16
CA PHE A 204 5.26 -35.38 1.21
C PHE A 204 3.94 -34.63 1.36
N GLU A 205 3.58 -34.19 2.57
CA GLU A 205 2.37 -33.39 2.76
C GLU A 205 2.47 -32.04 2.04
N THR A 206 3.62 -31.35 2.20
CA THR A 206 3.89 -30.11 1.48
C THR A 206 3.95 -30.35 -0.04
N LEU A 207 4.60 -31.43 -0.50
CA LEU A 207 4.65 -31.76 -1.93
C LEU A 207 3.27 -32.09 -2.53
N CYS A 208 2.39 -32.77 -1.79
CA CYS A 208 1.02 -33.04 -2.20
C CYS A 208 0.22 -31.74 -2.36
N LYS A 209 0.33 -30.83 -1.39
CA LYS A 209 -0.32 -29.50 -1.41
C LYS A 209 0.20 -28.64 -2.56
N LEU A 210 1.52 -28.52 -2.72
CA LEU A 210 2.13 -27.72 -3.79
C LEU A 210 1.71 -28.20 -5.19
N GLN A 211 1.76 -29.51 -5.45
CA GLN A 211 1.31 -30.07 -6.72
C GLN A 211 -0.20 -29.88 -6.93
N GLY A 212 -1.00 -30.00 -5.88
CA GLY A 212 -2.43 -29.67 -5.92
C GLY A 212 -2.70 -28.21 -6.29
N SER A 213 -1.98 -27.28 -5.67
CA SER A 213 -2.06 -25.84 -5.98
C SER A 213 -1.63 -25.54 -7.42
N SER A 214 -0.58 -26.20 -7.91
CA SER A 214 -0.13 -26.02 -9.31
C SER A 214 -1.20 -26.43 -10.33
N TRP A 215 -1.99 -27.47 -10.03
CA TRP A 215 -3.13 -27.85 -10.87
C TRP A 215 -4.28 -26.83 -10.80
N VAL A 216 -4.56 -26.24 -9.63
CA VAL A 216 -5.55 -25.15 -9.54
C VAL A 216 -5.09 -23.92 -10.33
N LEU A 217 -3.80 -23.60 -10.28
CA LEU A 217 -3.20 -22.51 -11.06
C LEU A 217 -3.37 -22.69 -12.57
N SER A 218 -3.28 -23.92 -13.09
CA SER A 218 -3.53 -24.16 -14.52
C SER A 218 -4.99 -23.96 -14.92
N ILE A 219 -5.95 -24.25 -14.03
CA ILE A 219 -7.37 -23.92 -14.27
C ILE A 219 -7.59 -22.40 -14.28
N THR A 220 -6.99 -21.68 -13.33
CA THR A 220 -7.03 -20.21 -13.28
C THR A 220 -6.44 -19.59 -14.55
N HIS A 221 -5.41 -20.21 -15.11
CA HIS A 221 -4.78 -19.79 -16.35
C HIS A 221 -5.73 -19.86 -17.55
N ILE A 222 -6.44 -20.98 -17.68
CA ILE A 222 -7.48 -21.19 -18.71
C ILE A 222 -8.59 -20.12 -18.56
N ALA A 223 -9.11 -19.95 -17.34
CA ALA A 223 -10.16 -18.98 -17.06
C ALA A 223 -9.74 -17.54 -17.38
N THR A 224 -8.54 -17.14 -16.97
CA THR A 224 -7.97 -15.80 -17.24
C THR A 224 -7.88 -15.56 -18.75
N LYS A 225 -7.43 -16.56 -19.53
CA LYS A 225 -7.35 -16.43 -20.99
C LYS A 225 -8.72 -16.35 -21.64
N ILE A 226 -9.71 -17.11 -21.19
CA ILE A 226 -11.09 -17.02 -21.70
C ILE A 226 -11.69 -15.63 -21.43
N LEU A 227 -11.56 -15.13 -20.20
CA LEU A 227 -12.08 -13.81 -19.80
C LEU A 227 -11.41 -12.69 -20.58
N ALA A 228 -10.08 -12.68 -20.64
CA ALA A 228 -9.34 -11.67 -21.40
C ALA A 228 -9.69 -11.69 -22.89
N SER A 229 -9.92 -12.87 -23.46
CA SER A 229 -10.27 -13.01 -24.88
C SER A 229 -11.69 -12.53 -25.16
N THR A 230 -12.63 -12.81 -24.25
CA THR A 230 -14.01 -12.32 -24.32
C THR A 230 -14.07 -10.80 -24.20
N ALA A 231 -13.34 -10.23 -23.24
CA ALA A 231 -13.21 -8.78 -23.08
C ALA A 231 -12.57 -8.13 -24.32
N SER A 232 -11.50 -8.74 -24.86
CA SER A 232 -10.84 -8.24 -26.07
C SER A 232 -11.75 -8.29 -27.29
N TRP A 233 -12.51 -9.37 -27.47
CA TRP A 233 -13.51 -9.48 -28.54
C TRP A 233 -14.61 -8.42 -28.42
N TYR A 234 -15.11 -8.18 -27.20
CA TYR A 234 -16.11 -7.15 -26.95
C TYR A 234 -15.57 -5.75 -27.29
N LEU A 235 -14.35 -5.44 -26.84
CA LEU A 235 -13.71 -4.15 -27.11
C LEU A 235 -13.40 -3.96 -28.59
N ASP A 236 -12.96 -5.00 -29.31
CA ASP A 236 -12.73 -4.94 -30.76
C ASP A 236 -14.03 -4.70 -31.55
N ARG A 237 -15.13 -5.34 -31.13
CA ARG A 237 -16.46 -5.10 -31.69
C ARG A 237 -16.92 -3.65 -31.48
N GLU A 238 -16.75 -3.12 -30.27
CA GLU A 238 -17.12 -1.74 -29.95
C GLU A 238 -16.24 -0.73 -30.71
N GLN A 239 -14.93 -1.01 -30.80
CA GLN A 239 -13.99 -0.19 -31.57
C GLN A 239 -14.36 -0.16 -33.06
N THR A 240 -14.78 -1.29 -33.63
CA THR A 240 -15.24 -1.39 -35.02
C THR A 240 -16.52 -0.57 -35.24
N GLY A 241 -17.46 -0.62 -34.28
CA GLY A 241 -18.67 0.20 -34.29
C GLY A 241 -18.42 1.70 -34.16
N LEU A 242 -17.44 2.11 -33.34
CA LEU A 242 -17.02 3.52 -33.24
C LEU A 242 -16.32 3.99 -34.52
N LYS A 243 -15.50 3.13 -35.13
CA LYS A 243 -14.80 3.43 -36.38
C LYS A 243 -15.79 3.67 -37.53
N SER A 244 -16.86 2.87 -37.63
CA SER A 244 -17.89 3.09 -38.65
C SER A 244 -18.67 4.39 -38.40
N LYS A 245 -19.00 4.73 -37.15
CA LYS A 245 -19.63 6.02 -36.78
C LYS A 245 -18.75 7.23 -37.12
N ILE A 246 -17.45 7.15 -36.86
CA ILE A 246 -16.49 8.22 -37.21
C ILE A 246 -16.38 8.36 -38.73
N ALA A 247 -16.34 7.25 -39.47
CA ALA A 247 -16.24 7.28 -40.94
C ALA A 247 -17.49 7.88 -41.62
N LEU A 248 -18.68 7.71 -41.04
CA LEU A 248 -19.92 8.32 -41.56
C LEU A 248 -19.98 9.85 -41.38
N ASP A 249 -19.18 10.41 -40.46
CA ASP A 249 -19.21 11.83 -40.08
C ASP A 249 -18.02 12.63 -40.65
N MET A 250 -17.18 11.99 -41.45
CA MET A 250 -15.93 12.55 -41.95
C MET A 250 -15.80 12.40 -43.46
N ASP A 251 -15.60 13.53 -44.13
CA ASP A 251 -14.87 13.54 -45.39
C ASP A 251 -13.45 13.00 -45.12
N SER A 252 -13.03 12.05 -45.95
CA SER A 252 -11.85 11.20 -45.77
C SER A 252 -10.54 11.93 -45.44
N LEU A 253 -10.45 13.22 -45.74
CA LEU A 253 -9.27 14.06 -45.57
C LEU A 253 -9.00 14.48 -44.12
N ASP A 254 -10.02 14.69 -43.27
CA ASP A 254 -9.80 15.15 -41.89
C ASP A 254 -9.37 14.01 -40.93
N ILE A 255 -9.71 12.75 -41.26
CA ILE A 255 -9.49 11.58 -40.38
C ILE A 255 -7.99 11.43 -40.11
N ALA A 256 -7.20 11.52 -41.18
CA ALA A 256 -5.77 11.28 -41.12
C ALA A 256 -5.02 12.41 -40.38
N GLY A 257 -5.56 13.63 -40.36
CA GLY A 257 -4.97 14.79 -39.68
C GLY A 257 -5.21 14.75 -38.17
N GLY A 258 -6.47 14.60 -37.76
CA GLY A 258 -6.86 14.55 -36.35
C GLY A 258 -6.24 13.37 -35.59
N LEU A 259 -6.22 12.19 -36.23
CA LEU A 259 -5.60 11.00 -35.62
C LEU A 259 -4.07 11.17 -35.45
N ARG A 260 -3.39 11.88 -36.37
CA ARG A 260 -1.94 12.10 -36.29
C ARG A 260 -1.54 13.04 -35.16
N ALA A 261 -2.30 14.12 -34.94
CA ALA A 261 -2.00 15.09 -33.88
C ALA A 261 -2.12 14.49 -32.47
N LEU A 262 -3.12 13.64 -32.23
CA LEU A 262 -3.32 12.97 -30.94
C LEU A 262 -2.31 11.84 -30.68
N GLN A 263 -1.79 11.21 -31.74
CA GLN A 263 -0.85 10.09 -31.63
C GLN A 263 0.52 10.50 -31.05
N SER A 264 0.89 11.78 -31.13
CA SER A 264 2.14 12.32 -30.59
C SER A 264 2.24 12.27 -29.05
N ARG A 265 1.13 12.31 -28.30
CA ARG A 265 1.16 12.23 -26.82
C ARG A 265 1.38 10.81 -26.27
N ARG A 266 1.41 9.79 -27.12
CA ARG A 266 1.29 8.36 -26.76
C ARG A 266 2.57 7.69 -26.27
N ASP A 267 3.76 8.26 -26.53
CA ASP A 267 5.03 7.53 -26.32
C ASP A 267 5.48 7.38 -24.86
N LYS A 268 4.88 8.09 -23.88
CA LYS A 268 5.38 8.05 -22.49
C LYS A 268 4.86 6.88 -21.64
N THR A 269 3.78 6.21 -22.03
CA THR A 269 3.13 5.19 -21.17
C THR A 269 3.70 3.78 -21.36
N LEU A 270 4.33 3.49 -22.50
CA LEU A 270 4.92 2.17 -22.79
C LEU A 270 6.27 1.93 -22.08
N GLN A 271 6.95 2.99 -21.64
CA GLN A 271 8.20 2.86 -20.87
C GLN A 271 7.99 2.23 -19.48
N ALA A 272 6.75 2.23 -18.94
CA ALA A 272 6.42 1.61 -17.66
C ALA A 272 6.47 0.07 -17.66
N VAL A 273 6.56 -0.57 -18.83
CA VAL A 273 6.61 -2.05 -18.93
C VAL A 273 8.06 -2.59 -18.82
N ILE A 274 9.06 -1.73 -19.02
CA ILE A 274 10.48 -2.08 -19.02
C ILE A 274 10.97 -2.65 -17.67
N PRO A 275 10.58 -2.12 -16.49
CA PRO A 275 11.01 -2.67 -15.20
C PRO A 275 10.52 -4.11 -14.98
N PHE A 276 9.30 -4.44 -15.42
CA PHE A 276 8.74 -5.79 -15.31
C PHE A 276 9.47 -6.81 -16.19
N LEU A 277 9.90 -6.40 -17.39
CA LEU A 277 10.72 -7.24 -18.27
C LEU A 277 12.11 -7.53 -17.67
N LEU A 278 12.71 -6.55 -16.98
CA LEU A 278 14.02 -6.71 -16.34
C LEU A 278 13.98 -7.62 -15.11
N LEU A 279 12.91 -7.53 -14.30
CA LEU A 279 12.66 -8.47 -13.19
C LEU A 279 12.43 -9.90 -13.67
N TRP A 280 11.87 -10.08 -14.88
CA TRP A 280 11.65 -11.41 -15.47
C TRP A 280 12.91 -12.04 -16.05
N LEU A 281 13.81 -11.24 -16.63
CA LEU A 281 15.08 -11.72 -17.19
C LEU A 281 16.15 -12.02 -16.14
N TYR A 282 16.06 -11.40 -14.96
CA TYR A 282 16.99 -11.58 -13.85
C TYR A 282 16.22 -11.82 -12.54
N PRO A 283 15.62 -13.00 -12.34
CA PRO A 283 15.03 -13.32 -11.05
C PRO A 283 16.15 -13.29 -9.99
N PRO A 284 16.05 -12.45 -8.93
CA PRO A 284 16.98 -12.53 -7.82
C PRO A 284 16.87 -13.93 -7.21
N GLN A 285 18.02 -14.52 -6.83
CA GLN A 285 18.09 -15.81 -6.15
C GLN A 285 17.29 -15.76 -4.85
N LEU A 286 15.99 -16.06 -4.92
CA LEU A 286 15.08 -16.08 -3.79
C LEU A 286 15.20 -17.44 -3.12
N SER A 287 15.94 -17.44 -2.02
CA SER A 287 15.94 -18.48 -1.00
C SER A 287 14.50 -18.85 -0.64
N ILE A 288 14.08 -20.04 -1.07
CA ILE A 288 12.74 -20.60 -0.81
C ILE A 288 12.67 -20.98 0.67
N THR A 289 12.21 -20.06 1.51
CA THR A 289 11.63 -20.37 2.81
C THR A 289 10.36 -19.56 3.01
N SER A 290 9.23 -20.24 2.88
CA SER A 290 7.95 -19.98 3.56
C SER A 290 7.21 -18.69 3.21
N SER A 291 6.21 -18.81 2.31
CA SER A 291 4.78 -18.49 2.56
C SER A 291 4.06 -18.15 1.25
N ILE A 292 3.50 -19.15 0.55
CA ILE A 292 2.40 -18.93 -0.40
C ILE A 292 1.16 -19.54 0.25
N THR A 293 0.41 -18.69 0.95
CA THR A 293 -0.91 -19.03 1.46
C THR A 293 -1.92 -18.87 0.34
N ILE A 294 -2.69 -19.94 0.17
CA ILE A 294 -3.84 -20.15 -0.70
C ILE A 294 -4.87 -19.02 -0.49
N THR A 295 -5.36 -18.46 -1.60
CA THR A 295 -6.59 -17.65 -1.76
C THR A 295 -7.41 -17.39 -0.49
N GLY A 296 -7.03 -16.33 0.22
CA GLY A 296 -7.84 -15.57 1.16
C GLY A 296 -7.48 -14.11 0.92
N SER A 297 -8.40 -13.16 1.14
CA SER A 297 -8.15 -11.71 0.99
C SER A 297 -6.73 -11.36 1.43
N MET A 298 -5.89 -10.80 0.54
CA MET A 298 -4.54 -10.44 0.95
C MET A 298 -4.64 -9.48 2.15
N PRO A 299 -3.98 -9.78 3.28
CA PRO A 299 -4.21 -9.06 4.51
C PRO A 299 -3.67 -7.64 4.42
N LEU A 300 -4.28 -6.74 5.18
CA LEU A 300 -3.85 -5.35 5.33
C LEU A 300 -2.40 -5.32 5.84
N LYS A 301 -1.50 -4.59 5.18
CA LYS A 301 -0.09 -4.49 5.62
C LYS A 301 0.17 -3.13 6.24
N LEU A 302 0.72 -3.12 7.47
CA LEU A 302 1.13 -1.91 8.16
C LEU A 302 2.65 -1.91 8.36
N TYR A 303 3.34 -1.04 7.64
CA TYR A 303 4.75 -0.76 7.83
C TYR A 303 4.92 0.14 9.07
N THR A 304 5.47 -0.42 10.13
CA THR A 304 5.45 0.16 11.47
C THR A 304 6.79 0.02 12.18
N SER A 305 7.03 0.88 13.17
CA SER A 305 8.23 0.85 13.99
C SER A 305 7.89 1.22 15.43
N PRO A 306 8.29 0.42 16.43
CA PRO A 306 8.07 0.76 17.84
C PRO A 306 8.89 1.99 18.28
N LEU A 307 9.87 2.44 17.49
CA LEU A 307 10.62 3.67 17.76
C LEU A 307 9.90 4.94 17.30
N SER A 308 8.72 4.84 16.69
CA SER A 308 7.96 6.00 16.22
C SER A 308 6.63 6.15 16.94
N TRP A 309 6.43 7.27 17.65
CA TRP A 309 5.13 7.62 18.22
C TRP A 309 4.05 7.85 17.14
N ASN A 310 4.44 8.18 15.90
CA ASN A 310 3.50 8.27 14.78
C ASN A 310 2.92 6.90 14.41
N CYS A 311 3.72 5.83 14.53
CA CYS A 311 3.23 4.46 14.32
C CYS A 311 2.29 4.00 15.43
N LEU A 312 2.40 4.56 16.64
CA LEU A 312 1.53 4.22 17.76
C LEU A 312 0.07 4.63 17.51
N ARG A 313 -0.20 5.70 16.75
CA ARG A 313 -1.58 6.13 16.43
C ARG A 313 -2.40 5.06 15.70
N PRO A 314 -1.97 4.50 14.55
CA PRO A 314 -2.72 3.42 13.90
C PRO A 314 -2.69 2.12 14.70
N GLU A 315 -1.60 1.81 15.40
CA GLU A 315 -1.53 0.62 16.28
C GLU A 315 -2.58 0.70 17.40
N LEU A 316 -2.78 1.88 17.99
CA LEU A 316 -3.82 2.12 19.00
C LEU A 316 -5.21 1.95 18.41
N VAL A 317 -5.48 2.47 17.19
CA VAL A 317 -6.75 2.22 16.51
C VAL A 317 -6.97 0.72 16.31
N LEU A 318 -5.98 -0.01 15.80
CA LEU A 318 -6.09 -1.47 15.61
C LEU A 318 -6.35 -2.22 16.91
N ALA A 319 -5.68 -1.82 18.00
CA ALA A 319 -5.84 -2.41 19.31
C ALA A 319 -7.25 -2.15 19.90
N GLU A 320 -7.76 -0.92 19.77
CA GLU A 320 -9.13 -0.56 20.18
C GLU A 320 -10.18 -1.30 19.35
N LYS A 321 -9.96 -1.40 18.03
CA LYS A 321 -10.85 -2.11 17.10
C LYS A 321 -10.79 -3.63 17.25
N GLY A 322 -9.80 -4.18 17.95
CA GLY A 322 -9.61 -5.63 18.05
C GLY A 322 -9.27 -6.29 16.72
N ALA A 323 -8.71 -5.53 15.76
CA ALA A 323 -8.39 -6.02 14.43
C ALA A 323 -7.18 -6.97 14.45
N THR A 324 -7.35 -8.17 13.89
CA THR A 324 -6.32 -9.23 13.88
C THR A 324 -5.82 -9.58 12.48
N ASP A 325 -6.47 -9.05 11.45
CA ASP A 325 -6.23 -9.27 10.01
C ASP A 325 -5.21 -8.28 9.42
N VAL A 326 -4.23 -7.85 10.23
CA VAL A 326 -3.20 -6.88 9.83
C VAL A 326 -1.80 -7.49 9.97
N VAL A 327 -1.10 -7.60 8.85
CA VAL A 327 0.31 -7.99 8.79
C VAL A 327 1.17 -6.77 9.08
N ARG A 328 1.93 -6.82 10.18
CA ARG A 328 2.87 -5.76 10.55
C ARG A 328 4.22 -6.02 9.88
N ILE A 329 4.68 -5.07 9.08
CA ILE A 329 5.97 -5.13 8.40
C ILE A 329 6.95 -4.22 9.17
N PRO A 330 8.04 -4.77 9.75
CA PRO A 330 9.01 -3.95 10.49
C PRO A 330 9.69 -2.91 9.58
N ALA A 331 9.52 -1.63 9.92
CA ALA A 331 10.25 -0.53 9.31
C ALA A 331 11.37 -0.06 10.27
N ASP A 332 12.55 -0.66 10.13
CA ASP A 332 13.72 -0.33 10.95
C ASP A 332 14.19 1.11 10.67
N LEU A 333 13.97 2.00 11.65
CA LEU A 333 14.37 3.40 11.54
C LEU A 333 15.89 3.57 11.66
N ILE A 334 16.55 2.74 12.45
CA ILE A 334 18.00 2.80 12.69
C ILE A 334 18.75 2.41 11.41
N ARG A 335 18.29 1.35 10.74
CA ARG A 335 18.88 0.90 9.45
C ARG A 335 18.38 1.67 8.24
N GLY A 336 17.51 2.67 8.43
CA GLY A 336 17.01 3.50 7.33
C GLY A 336 16.09 2.77 6.35
N ALA A 337 15.36 1.74 6.78
CA ALA A 337 14.44 0.98 5.91
C ALA A 337 13.39 1.87 5.22
N HIS A 338 12.96 2.94 5.90
CA HIS A 338 12.03 3.95 5.41
C HIS A 338 12.62 4.90 4.36
N LYS A 339 13.92 4.77 4.05
CA LYS A 339 14.67 5.57 3.07
C LYS A 339 15.14 4.75 1.87
N THR A 340 14.83 3.45 1.82
CA THR A 340 15.13 2.62 0.65
C THR A 340 14.31 3.07 -0.55
N ALA A 341 14.81 2.81 -1.77
CA ALA A 341 14.10 3.16 -2.99
C ALA A 341 12.69 2.57 -3.02
N ASP A 342 12.54 1.29 -2.67
CA ASP A 342 11.26 0.57 -2.61
C ASP A 342 10.25 1.20 -1.63
N PHE A 343 10.72 1.78 -0.51
CA PHE A 343 9.84 2.43 0.45
C PHE A 343 9.45 3.84 -0.03
N VAL A 344 10.40 4.60 -0.57
CA VAL A 344 10.19 5.96 -1.07
C VAL A 344 9.30 5.97 -2.32
N GLU A 345 9.31 4.89 -3.11
CA GLU A 345 8.36 4.71 -4.23
C GLU A 345 6.89 4.69 -3.75
N LYS A 346 6.66 4.23 -2.52
CA LYS A 346 5.31 4.10 -1.91
C LYS A 346 4.95 5.26 -0.99
N SER A 347 5.94 5.96 -0.42
CA SER A 347 5.77 7.05 0.54
C SER A 347 6.37 8.34 -0.01
N LEU A 348 5.52 9.37 -0.24
CA LEU A 348 5.96 10.66 -0.80
C LEU A 348 7.15 11.30 -0.05
N PHE A 349 7.27 11.05 1.26
CA PHE A 349 8.28 11.66 2.12
C PHE A 349 9.25 10.65 2.76
N GLY A 350 9.12 9.36 2.44
CA GLY A 350 9.91 8.30 3.06
C GLY A 350 9.82 8.35 4.60
N LYS A 351 8.60 8.33 5.13
CA LYS A 351 8.29 8.34 6.57
C LYS A 351 7.37 7.17 6.93
N VAL A 352 7.41 6.76 8.19
CA VAL A 352 6.51 5.74 8.77
C VAL A 352 5.43 6.42 9.61
N PRO A 353 4.24 5.82 9.79
CA PRO A 353 3.79 4.55 9.22
C PRO A 353 3.38 4.64 7.75
N LEU A 354 3.29 3.47 7.09
CA LEU A 354 2.71 3.29 5.76
C LEU A 354 1.75 2.09 5.78
N LEU A 355 0.59 2.21 5.15
CA LEU A 355 -0.43 1.18 5.05
C LEU A 355 -0.60 0.78 3.59
N GLU A 356 -0.58 -0.53 3.30
CA GLU A 356 -1.03 -1.09 2.04
C GLU A 356 -2.30 -1.89 2.28
N ASP A 357 -3.35 -1.57 1.54
CA ASP A 357 -4.60 -2.30 1.54
C ASP A 357 -4.91 -2.85 0.15
N ASP A 358 -4.56 -4.11 -0.03
CA ASP A 358 -4.80 -4.85 -1.26
C ASP A 358 -6.26 -5.37 -1.36
N THR A 359 -7.09 -5.16 -0.33
CA THR A 359 -8.50 -5.61 -0.31
C THR A 359 -9.46 -4.62 -0.97
N VAL A 360 -9.03 -3.39 -1.18
CA VAL A 360 -9.81 -2.34 -1.86
C VAL A 360 -9.21 -2.04 -3.23
N SER A 361 -10.07 -1.78 -4.21
CA SER A 361 -9.61 -1.30 -5.51
C SER A 361 -9.10 0.13 -5.34
N GLY A 362 -7.84 0.39 -5.69
CA GLY A 362 -7.28 1.73 -5.65
C GLY A 362 -8.04 2.70 -6.57
N ILE A 363 -8.01 3.99 -6.25
CA ILE A 363 -8.60 5.02 -7.11
C ILE A 363 -7.58 5.38 -8.20
N GLY A 364 -7.88 5.01 -9.44
CA GLY A 364 -7.04 5.29 -10.62
C GLY A 364 -6.93 4.08 -11.54
N ASP A 365 -6.72 4.33 -12.84
CA ASP A 365 -6.63 3.29 -13.87
C ASP A 365 -5.47 2.30 -13.59
N GLY A 366 -5.75 1.19 -12.89
CA GLY A 366 -4.84 0.06 -12.72
C GLY A 366 -4.14 -0.08 -11.36
N ALA A 367 -4.50 0.71 -10.34
CA ALA A 367 -3.95 0.52 -8.99
C ALA A 367 -4.57 -0.71 -8.32
N ALA A 368 -3.77 -1.76 -8.10
CA ALA A 368 -4.20 -3.05 -7.53
C ALA A 368 -4.51 -3.02 -6.01
N GLY A 369 -4.44 -1.83 -5.39
CA GLY A 369 -4.64 -1.65 -3.96
C GLY A 369 -4.62 -0.17 -3.59
N LEU A 370 -4.84 0.12 -2.31
CA LEU A 370 -4.71 1.44 -1.72
C LEU A 370 -3.39 1.52 -0.94
N VAL A 371 -2.60 2.57 -1.18
CA VAL A 371 -1.43 2.89 -0.36
C VAL A 371 -1.70 4.20 0.37
N LEU A 372 -1.58 4.19 1.69
CA LEU A 372 -1.73 5.37 2.55
C LEU A 372 -0.44 5.61 3.35
N PHE A 373 -0.10 6.88 3.49
CA PHE A 373 0.86 7.40 4.47
C PHE A 373 0.15 8.49 5.29
N GLU A 374 0.85 9.12 6.23
CA GLU A 374 0.29 9.98 7.29
C GLU A 374 -0.50 9.19 8.35
N SER A 375 0.06 9.13 9.57
CA SER A 375 -0.52 8.35 10.68
C SER A 375 -1.97 8.69 10.97
N ARG A 376 -2.37 9.96 10.89
CA ARG A 376 -3.75 10.43 11.12
C ARG A 376 -4.70 9.97 10.02
N ALA A 377 -4.26 10.01 8.76
CA ALA A 377 -5.05 9.53 7.63
C ALA A 377 -5.25 8.02 7.67
N ILE A 378 -4.16 7.28 7.97
CA ILE A 378 -4.20 5.82 8.21
C ILE A 378 -5.16 5.50 9.36
N SER A 379 -5.02 6.16 10.51
CA SER A 379 -5.89 5.93 11.67
C SER A 379 -7.37 6.19 11.37
N ARG A 380 -7.68 7.26 10.63
CA ARG A 380 -9.05 7.54 10.18
C ARG A 380 -9.58 6.45 9.25
N TYR A 381 -8.77 6.05 8.26
CA TYR A 381 -9.11 4.97 7.34
C TYR A 381 -9.41 3.65 8.08
N LEU A 382 -8.58 3.29 9.05
CA LEU A 382 -8.77 2.10 9.88
C LEU A 382 -10.05 2.19 10.73
N CYS A 383 -10.39 3.36 11.26
CA CYS A 383 -11.63 3.54 12.02
C CYS A 383 -12.88 3.27 11.17
N GLU A 384 -12.88 3.71 9.91
CA GLU A 384 -13.96 3.50 8.93
C GLU A 384 -13.96 2.05 8.41
N LYS A 385 -12.80 1.50 8.03
CA LYS A 385 -12.65 0.11 7.56
C LYS A 385 -13.16 -0.91 8.59
N TYR A 386 -12.87 -0.67 9.87
CA TYR A 386 -13.33 -1.48 10.99
C TYR A 386 -14.50 -0.81 11.74
N ALA A 387 -15.38 -0.07 11.06
CA ALA A 387 -16.51 0.59 11.71
C ALA A 387 -17.44 -0.40 12.46
N GLY A 388 -17.60 -1.61 11.94
CA GLY A 388 -18.44 -2.67 12.51
C GLY A 388 -17.84 -3.50 13.65
N VAL A 389 -16.61 -3.23 14.09
CA VAL A 389 -15.93 -3.99 15.16
C VAL A 389 -15.33 -3.03 16.19
N GLY A 390 -15.39 -3.41 17.47
CA GLY A 390 -14.86 -2.61 18.57
C GLY A 390 -15.64 -1.32 18.82
N PRO A 391 -15.08 -0.37 19.58
CA PRO A 391 -15.74 0.89 19.86
C PRO A 391 -15.86 1.75 18.59
N ARG A 392 -16.93 2.56 18.55
CA ARG A 392 -17.08 3.60 17.55
C ARG A 392 -16.13 4.75 17.92
N LEU A 393 -15.16 5.04 17.05
CA LEU A 393 -14.14 6.09 17.27
C LEU A 393 -14.37 7.35 16.44
N ILE A 394 -15.42 7.34 15.61
CA ILE A 394 -15.81 8.35 14.65
C ILE A 394 -17.33 8.55 14.87
N PRO A 395 -17.78 9.73 15.32
CA PRO A 395 -19.20 10.01 15.45
C PRO A 395 -19.93 9.84 14.10
N PRO A 396 -21.18 9.36 14.08
CA PRO A 396 -21.93 9.18 12.84
C PRO A 396 -22.09 10.50 12.09
N LEU A 397 -22.01 10.44 10.76
CA LEU A 397 -22.60 11.47 9.92
C LEU A 397 -24.12 11.20 9.94
N GLY A 398 -24.95 12.22 10.20
CA GLY A 398 -26.39 12.05 10.42
C GLY A 398 -27.08 11.12 9.42
N GLY A 399 -28.05 10.33 9.89
CA GLY A 399 -28.81 9.37 9.09
C GLY A 399 -28.54 7.89 9.43
N GLU A 400 -27.49 7.58 10.20
CA GLU A 400 -27.32 6.24 10.78
C GLU A 400 -28.20 6.07 12.03
N GLY A 401 -29.38 5.45 11.87
CA GLY A 401 -30.25 5.08 12.99
C GLY A 401 -30.91 6.26 13.71
N GLN A 402 -31.02 7.41 13.04
CA GLN A 402 -31.57 8.64 13.59
C GLN A 402 -32.78 9.07 12.77
N ASP A 403 -33.97 8.84 13.34
CA ASP A 403 -35.24 8.99 12.64
C ASP A 403 -35.80 10.42 12.69
N SER A 404 -35.37 11.23 13.65
CA SER A 404 -35.87 12.60 13.84
C SER A 404 -34.91 13.66 13.31
N ASP A 405 -35.44 14.77 12.77
CA ASP A 405 -34.65 15.95 12.37
C ASP A 405 -33.75 16.47 13.52
N HIS A 406 -34.24 16.35 14.75
CA HIS A 406 -33.49 16.73 15.95
C HIS A 406 -32.25 15.84 16.13
N ASP A 407 -32.36 14.53 15.94
CA ASP A 407 -31.23 13.60 16.07
C ASP A 407 -30.24 13.74 14.93
N GLN A 408 -30.71 13.98 13.71
CA GLN A 408 -29.85 14.27 12.56
C GLN A 408 -29.03 15.56 12.77
N ASN A 409 -29.67 16.63 13.26
CA ASN A 409 -28.99 17.89 13.57
C ASN A 409 -27.93 17.71 14.67
N ARG A 410 -28.23 16.95 15.73
CA ARG A 410 -27.24 16.65 16.79
C ARG A 410 -26.05 15.86 16.26
N ALA A 411 -26.29 14.85 15.40
CA ALA A 411 -25.21 14.08 14.79
C ALA A 411 -24.33 14.95 13.87
N LEU A 412 -24.94 15.84 13.08
CA LEU A 412 -24.20 16.80 12.25
C LEU A 412 -23.31 17.73 13.09
N ILE A 413 -23.85 18.31 14.17
CA ILE A 413 -23.08 19.18 15.09
C ILE A 413 -21.95 18.42 15.78
N SER A 414 -22.23 17.20 16.26
CA SER A 414 -21.23 16.33 16.88
C SER A 414 -20.09 16.01 15.91
N ARG A 415 -20.42 15.60 14.67
CA ARG A 415 -19.44 15.31 13.62
C ARG A 415 -18.62 16.55 13.25
N ALA A 416 -19.24 17.71 13.05
CA ALA A 416 -18.53 18.94 12.72
C ALA A 416 -17.57 19.38 13.83
N THR A 417 -18.01 19.30 15.09
CA THR A 417 -17.18 19.61 16.27
C THR A 417 -16.01 18.64 16.38
N TRP A 418 -16.24 17.35 16.13
CA TRP A 418 -15.22 16.32 16.11
C TRP A 418 -14.17 16.55 15.01
N GLU A 419 -14.58 16.89 13.78
CA GLU A 419 -13.66 17.18 12.66
C GLU A 419 -12.78 18.40 12.96
N MET A 420 -13.36 19.48 13.50
CA MET A 420 -12.61 20.65 13.95
C MET A 420 -11.55 20.26 14.98
N ARG A 421 -11.92 19.46 15.99
CA ARG A 421 -11.01 19.02 17.06
C ARG A 421 -9.89 18.11 16.55
N LEU A 422 -10.18 17.25 15.58
CA LEU A 422 -9.16 16.44 14.92
C LEU A 422 -8.16 17.31 14.14
N ALA A 423 -8.63 18.39 13.51
CA ALA A 423 -7.78 19.30 12.75
C ALA A 423 -6.90 20.20 13.64
N VAL A 424 -7.35 20.55 14.85
CA VAL A 424 -6.61 21.36 15.82
C VAL A 424 -5.36 20.66 16.33
N GLU A 425 -5.39 19.34 16.53
CA GLU A 425 -4.26 18.60 17.10
C GLU A 425 -2.94 18.79 16.33
N PRO A 426 -2.85 18.57 15.00
CA PRO A 426 -1.60 18.77 14.28
C PRO A 426 -1.16 20.25 14.21
N THR A 427 -2.10 21.20 14.23
CA THR A 427 -1.82 22.62 13.97
C THR A 427 -1.51 23.45 15.21
N GLU A 428 -2.04 23.06 16.37
CA GLU A 428 -1.87 23.79 17.63
C GLU A 428 -1.03 23.01 18.65
N PHE A 429 -1.10 21.67 18.65
CA PHE A 429 -0.41 20.83 19.63
C PHE A 429 0.83 20.15 19.06
N ASP A 430 0.70 19.32 18.01
CA ASP A 430 1.79 18.52 17.45
C ASP A 430 2.97 19.40 16.99
N VAL A 431 2.64 20.55 16.38
CA VAL A 431 3.62 21.55 15.91
C VAL A 431 4.54 22.07 17.03
N HIS A 432 4.12 21.98 18.30
CA HIS A 432 4.90 22.41 19.45
C HIS A 432 5.49 21.24 20.23
N VAL A 433 4.73 20.18 20.49
CA VAL A 433 5.23 19.02 21.25
C VAL A 433 6.28 18.21 20.48
N SER A 434 6.11 18.01 19.16
CA SER A 434 7.03 17.18 18.38
C SER A 434 8.45 17.76 18.31
N PRO A 435 8.66 19.08 18.06
CA PRO A 435 9.98 19.68 18.17
C PRO A 435 10.59 19.58 19.57
N VAL A 436 9.79 19.76 20.62
CA VAL A 436 10.28 19.62 22.01
C VAL A 436 10.75 18.19 22.29
N ILE A 437 9.98 17.17 21.91
CA ILE A 437 10.40 15.76 22.02
C ILE A 437 11.67 15.50 21.19
N GLY A 438 11.72 16.05 19.97
CA GLY A 438 12.87 15.93 19.08
C GLY A 438 14.17 16.41 19.73
N GLU A 439 14.15 17.59 20.35
CA GLU A 439 15.32 18.18 21.00
C GLU A 439 15.61 17.60 22.38
N MET A 440 14.60 17.26 23.19
CA MET A 440 14.82 16.81 24.57
C MET A 440 15.06 15.31 24.72
N ILE A 441 14.58 14.49 23.79
CA ILE A 441 14.68 13.03 23.90
C ILE A 441 15.52 12.49 22.75
N ILE A 442 15.16 12.82 21.50
CA ILE A 442 15.76 12.18 20.33
C ILE A 442 17.17 12.68 20.06
N ALA A 443 17.44 13.99 20.14
CA ALA A 443 18.79 14.51 19.96
C ALA A 443 19.79 13.94 21.00
N PRO A 444 19.51 13.95 22.32
CA PRO A 444 20.35 13.30 23.31
C PRO A 444 20.54 11.79 23.11
N ALA A 445 19.47 11.06 22.76
CA ALA A 445 19.56 9.63 22.46
C ALA A 445 20.48 9.34 21.24
N LEU A 446 20.62 10.30 20.32
CA LEU A 446 21.55 10.25 19.19
C LEU A 446 22.93 10.84 19.51
N GLY A 447 23.21 11.21 20.76
CA GLY A 447 24.46 11.84 21.20
C GLY A 447 24.66 13.26 20.68
N LYS A 448 23.57 13.96 20.34
CA LYS A 448 23.59 15.36 19.87
C LYS A 448 23.10 16.29 20.98
N PRO A 449 23.68 17.49 21.10
CA PRO A 449 23.13 18.51 22.00
C PRO A 449 21.76 18.96 21.51
N SER A 450 20.89 19.31 22.45
CA SER A 450 19.59 19.94 22.17
C SER A 450 19.77 21.35 21.62
N ASP A 451 18.93 21.75 20.66
CA ASP A 451 18.88 23.13 20.16
C ASP A 451 18.01 24.02 21.07
N GLU A 452 18.68 24.84 21.88
CA GLU A 452 18.03 25.77 22.80
C GLU A 452 17.14 26.82 22.11
N ALA A 453 17.43 27.21 20.86
CA ALA A 453 16.59 28.16 20.13
C ALA A 453 15.25 27.53 19.72
N VAL A 454 15.26 26.25 19.34
CA VAL A 454 14.03 25.48 19.08
C VAL A 454 13.23 25.32 20.36
N LEU A 455 13.88 24.96 21.47
CA LEU A 455 13.22 24.84 22.77
C LEU A 455 12.58 26.15 23.24
N ALA A 456 13.30 27.27 23.15
CA ALA A 456 12.80 28.60 23.52
C ALA A 456 11.58 29.02 22.67
N ARG A 457 11.52 28.59 21.41
CA ARG A 457 10.37 28.85 20.52
C ARG A 457 9.16 28.00 20.88
N HIS A 458 9.34 26.70 21.12
CA HIS A 458 8.23 25.75 21.19
C HIS A 458 7.70 25.50 22.61
N ARG A 459 8.55 25.52 23.66
CA ARG A 459 8.10 25.23 25.04
C ARG A 459 6.99 26.17 25.54
N PRO A 460 7.10 27.51 25.47
CA PRO A 460 6.05 28.38 26.00
C PRO A 460 4.71 28.23 25.25
N ARG A 461 4.77 27.89 23.96
CA ARG A 461 3.57 27.64 23.14
C ARG A 461 2.94 26.30 23.45
N LEU A 462 3.77 25.28 23.73
CA LEU A 462 3.30 23.99 24.23
C LEU A 462 2.60 24.17 25.59
N ASP A 463 3.20 24.90 26.53
CA ASP A 463 2.60 25.16 27.85
C ASP A 463 1.24 25.85 27.72
N ASN A 464 1.14 26.90 26.90
CA ASN A 464 -0.12 27.57 26.62
C ASN A 464 -1.14 26.63 25.95
N CYS A 465 -0.72 25.77 25.01
CA CYS A 465 -1.60 24.77 24.41
C CYS A 465 -2.14 23.80 25.46
N LEU A 466 -1.29 23.32 26.37
CA LEU A 466 -1.69 22.41 27.45
C LEU A 466 -2.71 23.09 28.39
N ASP A 467 -2.54 24.38 28.71
CA ASP A 467 -3.49 25.15 29.51
C ASP A 467 -4.85 25.30 28.81
N VAL A 468 -4.85 25.53 27.49
CA VAL A 468 -6.08 25.59 26.68
C VAL A 468 -6.79 24.24 26.64
N LEU A 469 -6.04 23.14 26.49
CA LEU A 469 -6.61 21.78 26.49
C LEU A 469 -7.21 21.42 27.86
N ASP A 470 -6.54 21.77 28.97
CA ASP A 470 -7.08 21.58 30.33
C ASP A 470 -8.42 22.30 30.50
N LYS A 471 -8.48 23.58 30.10
CA LYS A 471 -9.70 24.38 30.15
C LYS A 471 -10.82 23.78 29.28
N ALA A 472 -10.49 23.24 28.11
CA ALA A 472 -11.48 22.59 27.25
C ALA A 472 -12.05 21.32 27.92
N LEU A 473 -11.18 20.49 28.51
CA LEU A 473 -11.55 19.26 29.21
C LEU A 473 -12.35 19.49 30.51
N ALA A 474 -12.40 20.72 31.03
CA ALA A 474 -13.31 21.08 32.12
C ALA A 474 -14.79 20.96 31.72
N THR A 475 -15.10 21.07 30.41
CA THR A 475 -16.47 21.04 29.89
C THR A 475 -16.85 19.73 29.19
N MET A 476 -15.86 18.87 28.91
CA MET A 476 -16.08 17.61 28.20
C MET A 476 -15.07 16.54 28.62
N PRO A 477 -15.49 15.28 28.78
CA PRO A 477 -14.63 14.23 29.31
C PRO A 477 -13.50 13.80 28.37
N PHE A 478 -13.62 14.05 27.05
CA PHE A 478 -12.67 13.63 26.01
C PHE A 478 -12.31 14.78 25.07
N MET A 479 -11.16 14.67 24.40
CA MET A 479 -10.66 15.70 23.49
C MET A 479 -11.59 15.90 22.28
N GLY A 480 -12.29 14.83 21.88
CA GLY A 480 -13.26 14.84 20.77
C GLY A 480 -14.70 15.19 21.16
N GLY A 481 -15.03 15.26 22.45
CA GLY A 481 -16.40 15.51 22.94
C GLY A 481 -16.81 14.63 24.13
N GLU A 482 -18.02 14.10 24.09
CA GLU A 482 -18.64 13.32 25.18
C GLU A 482 -18.12 11.89 25.28
N GLU A 483 -17.60 11.33 24.19
CA GLU A 483 -17.12 9.94 24.11
C GLU A 483 -15.66 9.86 23.63
N PHE A 484 -14.96 8.79 24.03
CA PHE A 484 -13.62 8.49 23.56
C PHE A 484 -13.61 8.27 22.05
N SER A 485 -12.73 8.96 21.34
CA SER A 485 -12.73 8.96 19.88
C SER A 485 -11.32 8.94 19.29
N LEU A 486 -11.21 8.91 17.97
CA LEU A 486 -9.93 9.03 17.29
C LEU A 486 -9.23 10.39 17.59
N VAL A 487 -9.96 11.43 17.99
CA VAL A 487 -9.31 12.69 18.45
C VAL A 487 -8.44 12.41 19.67
N ASP A 488 -8.92 11.66 20.66
CA ASP A 488 -8.11 11.30 21.83
C ASP A 488 -6.87 10.49 21.43
N ILE A 489 -7.06 9.50 20.54
CA ILE A 489 -5.99 8.64 20.02
C ILE A 489 -4.86 9.43 19.36
N VAL A 490 -5.15 10.52 18.63
CA VAL A 490 -4.09 11.29 17.96
C VAL A 490 -3.22 12.09 18.93
N TYR A 491 -3.77 12.53 20.07
CA TYR A 491 -3.04 13.22 21.13
C TYR A 491 -2.19 12.27 21.99
N MET A 492 -2.72 11.09 22.30
CA MET A 492 -2.16 10.20 23.34
C MET A 492 -0.67 9.87 23.18
N PRO A 493 -0.13 9.49 22.00
CA PRO A 493 1.30 9.17 21.85
C PRO A 493 2.21 10.34 22.21
N CYS A 494 1.89 11.55 21.75
CA CYS A 494 2.71 12.73 21.99
C CYS A 494 2.56 13.26 23.43
N ILE A 495 1.38 13.14 24.05
CA ILE A 495 1.23 13.44 25.48
C ILE A 495 2.07 12.47 26.32
N TYR A 496 2.02 11.18 26.01
CA TYR A 496 2.80 10.18 26.73
C TYR A 496 4.30 10.43 26.65
N VAL A 497 4.83 10.56 25.43
CA VAL A 497 6.26 10.81 25.21
C VAL A 497 6.66 12.18 25.77
N GLY A 498 5.84 13.20 25.55
CA GLY A 498 6.06 14.56 26.07
C GLY A 498 6.16 14.60 27.59
N SER A 499 5.32 13.84 28.30
CA SER A 499 5.35 13.77 29.77
C SER A 499 6.65 13.21 30.36
N LYS A 500 7.53 12.65 29.53
CA LYS A 500 8.86 12.17 29.94
C LYS A 500 9.93 13.26 29.86
N CYS A 501 9.65 14.38 29.20
CA CYS A 501 10.59 15.49 29.04
C CYS A 501 10.05 16.86 29.48
N VAL A 502 8.73 17.03 29.58
CA VAL A 502 8.12 18.27 30.08
C VAL A 502 7.01 17.96 31.07
N ASP A 503 6.68 18.94 31.91
CA ASP A 503 5.59 18.85 32.85
C ASP A 503 4.24 19.09 32.15
N VAL A 504 3.59 17.99 31.79
CA VAL A 504 2.31 18.01 31.09
C VAL A 504 1.14 18.22 32.07
N PHE A 505 1.23 17.70 33.30
CA PHE A 505 0.06 17.50 34.15
C PHE A 505 -0.02 18.42 35.37
N SER A 506 1.10 18.93 35.90
CA SER A 506 1.03 19.79 37.08
C SER A 506 0.26 21.07 36.78
N GLY A 507 -0.66 21.43 37.67
CA GLY A 507 -1.54 22.58 37.48
C GLY A 507 -2.67 22.38 36.46
N ARG A 508 -2.76 21.20 35.83
CA ARG A 508 -3.74 20.87 34.77
C ARG A 508 -4.59 19.64 35.15
N PRO A 509 -5.50 19.78 36.13
CA PRO A 509 -6.23 18.65 36.71
C PRO A 509 -7.20 17.97 35.72
N ASN A 510 -7.80 18.71 34.79
CA ASN A 510 -8.72 18.13 33.81
C ASN A 510 -7.95 17.30 32.78
N LEU A 511 -6.77 17.77 32.38
CA LEU A 511 -5.86 17.03 31.51
C LEU A 511 -5.31 15.77 32.19
N ALA A 512 -4.94 15.85 33.47
CA ALA A 512 -4.54 14.69 34.27
C ALA A 512 -5.68 13.65 34.36
N ASN A 513 -6.90 14.09 34.69
CA ASN A 513 -8.08 13.23 34.74
C ASN A 513 -8.41 12.60 33.38
N TRP A 514 -8.27 13.34 32.29
CA TRP A 514 -8.41 12.80 30.94
C TRP A 514 -7.36 11.71 30.68
N TRP A 515 -6.10 11.97 31.01
CA TRP A 515 -5.01 11.04 30.81
C TRP A 515 -5.21 9.73 31.58
N GLU A 516 -5.64 9.80 32.83
CA GLU A 516 -5.99 8.61 33.62
C GLU A 516 -7.06 7.76 32.92
N ARG A 517 -8.13 8.40 32.42
CA ARG A 517 -9.21 7.70 31.69
C ARG A 517 -8.72 7.02 30.42
N VAL A 518 -7.97 7.74 29.58
CA VAL A 518 -7.57 7.21 28.27
C VAL A 518 -6.41 6.21 28.35
N SER A 519 -5.47 6.41 29.29
CA SER A 519 -4.32 5.52 29.46
C SER A 519 -4.65 4.23 30.23
N ALA A 520 -5.78 4.20 30.96
CA ALA A 520 -6.29 2.99 31.61
C ALA A 520 -6.87 1.96 30.63
N ARG A 521 -7.14 2.36 29.38
CA ARG A 521 -7.74 1.48 28.35
C ARG A 521 -6.81 0.33 27.97
N GLU A 522 -7.38 -0.85 27.79
CA GLU A 522 -6.62 -2.04 27.37
C GLU A 522 -6.00 -1.89 25.98
N GLY A 523 -6.64 -1.13 25.07
CA GLY A 523 -6.08 -0.81 23.76
C GLY A 523 -4.76 -0.04 23.88
N TRP A 524 -4.73 0.98 24.75
CA TRP A 524 -3.51 1.76 25.02
C TRP A 524 -2.39 0.90 25.61
N LYS A 525 -2.67 0.16 26.70
CA LYS A 525 -1.67 -0.69 27.37
C LYS A 525 -1.03 -1.69 26.40
N LYS A 526 -1.83 -2.28 25.50
CA LYS A 526 -1.34 -3.20 24.47
C LYS A 526 -0.50 -2.50 23.42
N ALA A 527 -0.97 -1.35 22.92
CA ALA A 527 -0.31 -0.64 21.82
C ALA A 527 1.01 0.01 22.24
N VAL A 528 1.10 0.56 23.45
CA VAL A 528 2.29 1.28 23.92
C VAL A 528 3.42 0.35 24.36
N LYS A 529 3.12 -0.87 24.80
CA LYS A 529 4.12 -1.82 25.32
C LYS A 529 5.31 -2.06 24.38
N PRO A 530 5.14 -2.34 23.08
CA PRO A 530 6.28 -2.48 22.16
C PRO A 530 7.13 -1.20 22.05
N MET A 531 6.52 -0.02 22.16
CA MET A 531 7.24 1.26 22.17
C MET A 531 8.08 1.38 23.43
N ASP A 532 7.51 1.13 24.60
CA ASP A 532 8.25 1.17 25.87
C ASP A 532 9.46 0.23 25.85
N GLU A 533 9.28 -1.00 25.39
CA GLU A 533 10.36 -1.99 25.25
C GLU A 533 11.45 -1.56 24.24
N ALA A 534 11.10 -0.79 23.22
CA ALA A 534 12.06 -0.28 22.24
C ALA A 534 12.79 0.97 22.75
N TRP A 535 12.08 1.87 23.42
CA TRP A 535 12.61 3.13 23.95
C TRP A 535 13.51 2.92 25.16
N ASP A 536 13.18 1.97 26.04
CA ASP A 536 14.05 1.55 27.16
C ASP A 536 15.47 1.16 26.70
N ARG A 537 15.59 0.64 25.47
CA ARG A 537 16.87 0.23 24.88
C ARG A 537 17.67 1.38 24.26
N VAL A 538 17.05 2.48 23.87
CA VAL A 538 17.70 3.52 23.05
C VAL A 538 17.63 4.93 23.65
N VAL A 539 16.72 5.18 24.59
CA VAL A 539 16.55 6.47 25.27
C VAL A 539 17.04 6.32 26.71
N PRO A 540 18.16 6.96 27.08
CA PRO A 540 18.68 6.90 28.44
C PRO A 540 17.64 7.33 29.48
N GLY A 541 17.44 6.51 30.51
CA GLY A 541 16.53 6.82 31.62
C GLY A 541 15.04 6.68 31.29
N TRP A 542 14.67 6.14 30.12
CA TRP A 542 13.28 5.90 29.78
C TRP A 542 12.62 4.97 30.80
N LYS A 543 11.48 5.41 31.32
CA LYS A 543 10.64 4.63 32.22
C LYS A 543 9.30 4.45 31.55
N GLY A 544 9.01 3.21 31.13
CA GLY A 544 7.75 2.87 30.47
C GLY A 544 6.51 3.10 31.35
N GLN A 545 5.32 2.79 30.83
CA GLN A 545 4.06 3.12 31.48
C GLN A 545 3.93 2.44 32.84
N SER A 546 4.46 1.22 32.98
CA SER A 546 4.44 0.45 34.23
C SER A 546 5.22 1.10 35.38
N ALA A 547 6.08 2.08 35.10
CA ALA A 547 6.85 2.79 36.11
C ALA A 547 6.15 4.04 36.66
N GLY A 548 4.91 4.32 36.26
CA GLY A 548 4.17 5.53 36.64
C GLY A 548 4.59 6.78 35.85
N LEU A 549 3.82 7.86 35.98
CA LEU A 549 4.19 9.17 35.43
C LEU A 549 5.16 9.86 36.38
N ALA A 550 6.03 10.72 35.85
CA ALA A 550 6.84 11.60 36.68
C ALA A 550 5.89 12.56 37.43
N GLY A 551 5.57 12.26 38.69
CA GLY A 551 4.61 13.04 39.48
C GLY A 551 3.93 12.28 40.63
N ASP A 552 3.86 10.94 40.57
CA ASP A 552 3.21 10.12 41.62
C ASP A 552 4.09 9.86 42.86
N GLY A 553 5.26 10.50 42.93
CA GLY A 553 6.18 10.42 44.07
C GLY A 553 5.79 11.36 45.21
N LYS A 554 4.81 10.98 46.04
CA LYS A 554 4.77 11.49 47.42
C LYS A 554 6.01 10.98 48.16
N GLY A 555 6.98 11.88 48.37
CA GLY A 555 8.02 11.75 49.41
C GLY A 555 9.25 10.94 49.00
N GLY A 556 10.37 11.64 48.82
CA GLY A 556 11.67 11.02 48.57
C GLY A 556 12.68 12.05 48.14
N ASP A 557 13.09 12.88 49.10
CA ASP A 557 14.28 13.73 49.06
C ASP A 557 15.48 12.94 48.49
N GLY A 558 16.14 13.46 47.47
CA GLY A 558 17.11 12.68 46.70
C GLY A 558 17.59 13.41 45.46
N ASP A 559 18.38 14.45 45.71
CA ASP A 559 19.36 15.07 44.81
C ASP A 559 19.77 14.19 43.62
N ASN A 560 19.42 14.62 42.41
CA ASN A 560 20.13 14.25 41.19
C ASN A 560 20.05 15.41 40.21
N ARG A 561 20.62 16.54 40.65
CA ARG A 561 20.99 17.65 39.79
C ARG A 561 22.48 17.57 39.48
N ALA A 562 22.92 16.41 38.98
CA ALA A 562 24.25 16.23 38.45
C ALA A 562 24.18 15.14 37.37
N HIS A 563 24.65 15.50 36.19
CA HIS A 563 24.98 14.72 35.00
C HIS A 563 24.31 15.31 33.76
N LEU A 564 25.15 16.10 33.09
CA LEU A 564 25.07 16.71 31.76
C LEU A 564 24.20 15.98 30.74
#